data_AF-A0A1X7TL76-F1
#
_entry.id   AF-A0A1X7TL76-F1
#
_cell.length_a   1.000
_cell.length_b   1.000
_cell.length_c   1.000
_cell.angle_alpha   90.00
_cell.angle_beta   90.00
_cell.angle_gamma   90.00
#
_symmetry.space_group_name_H-M   'P 1'
#
loop_
_entity.id
_entity.type
_entity.pdbx_description
1 polymer ?
#
loop_
_entity_poly.entity_id
_entity_poly.type
_entity_poly.pdbx_seq_one_letter_code
_entity_poly.pdbx_strand_id
1 'polypeptide(L)'
;HWKDIQYIHNPASITNSSIISSTTMLQNNADFFSCKEHLGVIINTDGVPLFKSSRTTLWPVYLEIGNYPPTVRFRKENAVICGFWIGQSKPDMQVLLKRILKAIDNLNILGFSFDSPDGPKLKLYV
;
A
#
# COMPACT_ATOMS: atom_id res chain seq x y z
N HIS A 1 -18.80 1.36 -5.42
CA HIS A 1 -17.51 0.64 -5.36
C HIS A 1 -16.73 0.73 -6.66
N TRP A 2 -17.17 0.14 -7.78
CA TRP A 2 -16.46 0.31 -9.07
C TRP A 2 -16.75 1.65 -9.76
N LYS A 3 -17.97 2.20 -9.57
CA LYS A 3 -18.38 3.51 -10.11
C LYS A 3 -17.59 4.70 -9.52
N ASP A 4 -17.01 4.52 -8.34
CA ASP A 4 -16.25 5.56 -7.63
C ASP A 4 -14.81 5.71 -8.17
N ILE A 5 -14.34 4.73 -8.94
CA ILE A 5 -12.97 4.67 -9.49
C ILE A 5 -12.88 5.42 -10.83
N GLN A 6 -14.01 5.66 -11.51
CA GLN A 6 -14.06 6.21 -12.87
C GLN A 6 -13.93 7.75 -12.95
N TYR A 7 -13.72 8.46 -11.82
CA TYR A 7 -14.04 9.90 -11.77
C TYR A 7 -12.88 10.90 -11.65
N ILE A 8 -11.61 10.54 -11.89
CA ILE A 8 -10.52 11.49 -11.63
C ILE A 8 -9.62 11.67 -12.86
N HIS A 9 -10.09 12.52 -13.77
CA HIS A 9 -9.25 13.36 -14.62
C HIS A 9 -9.48 14.82 -14.19
N ASN A 10 -8.68 15.34 -13.27
CA ASN A 10 -8.59 16.79 -13.09
C ASN A 10 -7.16 17.15 -12.63
N PRO A 11 -6.40 17.97 -13.37
CA PRO A 11 -5.05 18.34 -12.98
C PRO A 11 -5.12 19.41 -11.88
N ALA A 12 -4.61 19.10 -10.69
CA ALA A 12 -4.48 20.07 -9.60
C ALA A 12 -3.17 20.86 -9.72
N SER A 13 -3.24 22.15 -9.37
CA SER A 13 -2.23 23.18 -9.56
C SER A 13 -1.05 23.12 -8.57
N ILE A 14 0.13 23.48 -9.08
CA ILE A 14 1.43 23.47 -8.41
C ILE A 14 1.47 24.50 -7.27
N THR A 15 1.85 24.07 -6.05
CA THR A 15 2.33 24.98 -5.00
C THR A 15 3.68 24.50 -4.45
N ASN A 16 4.64 25.42 -4.44
CA ASN A 16 6.03 25.22 -4.06
C ASN A 16 6.15 24.93 -2.56
N SER A 17 6.42 23.69 -2.17
CA SER A 17 6.99 23.35 -0.87
C SER A 17 7.87 22.10 -0.97
N SER A 18 9.08 22.18 -0.45
CA SER A 18 10.19 21.23 -0.59
C SER A 18 10.06 19.96 0.27
N ILE A 19 8.84 19.57 0.65
CA ILE A 19 8.54 18.26 1.21
C ILE A 19 7.40 17.69 0.36
N ILE A 20 7.75 17.09 -0.76
CA ILE A 20 6.76 16.39 -1.58
C ILE A 20 6.51 15.06 -0.86
N SER A 21 5.47 15.02 -0.03
CA SER A 21 4.95 13.77 0.53
C SER A 21 4.72 12.78 -0.62
N SER A 22 4.91 11.48 -0.40
CA SER A 22 4.64 10.44 -1.41
C SER A 22 3.25 10.60 -2.03
N THR A 23 2.29 11.08 -1.24
CA THR A 23 0.94 11.45 -1.68
C THR A 23 0.93 12.56 -2.73
N THR A 24 1.77 13.59 -2.58
CA THR A 24 1.92 14.71 -3.52
C THR A 24 2.70 14.32 -4.78
N MET A 25 3.67 13.41 -4.69
CA MET A 25 4.36 12.84 -5.87
C MET A 25 3.40 12.04 -6.75
N LEU A 26 2.54 11.23 -6.14
CA LEU A 26 1.51 10.46 -6.84
C LEU A 26 0.43 11.33 -7.51
N GLN A 27 0.25 12.56 -7.03
CA GLN A 27 -0.76 13.47 -7.56
C GLN A 27 -0.24 14.37 -8.70
N ASN A 28 1.08 14.60 -8.76
CA ASN A 28 1.69 15.61 -9.63
C ASN A 28 2.54 15.04 -10.79
N ASN A 29 3.03 13.80 -10.72
CA ASN A 29 3.78 13.18 -11.83
C ASN A 29 2.87 12.26 -12.66
N ALA A 30 2.38 12.76 -13.79
CA ALA A 30 1.53 12.02 -14.72
C ALA A 30 2.21 10.75 -15.32
N ASP A 31 3.53 10.64 -15.19
CA ASP A 31 4.30 9.50 -15.71
C ASP A 31 4.32 8.28 -14.75
N PHE A 32 4.07 8.50 -13.44
CA PHE A 32 3.96 7.42 -12.45
C PHE A 32 2.57 6.77 -12.62
N PHE A 33 2.53 5.50 -13.06
CA PHE A 33 1.33 4.81 -13.56
C PHE A 33 0.84 5.21 -14.96
N SER A 34 1.73 5.70 -15.82
CA SER A 34 1.42 5.91 -17.25
C SER A 34 0.92 4.64 -17.97
N CYS A 35 1.32 3.46 -17.49
CA CYS A 35 0.81 2.16 -17.91
C CYS A 35 -0.33 1.72 -16.99
N LYS A 36 -1.47 1.28 -17.56
CA LYS A 36 -2.64 0.83 -16.79
C LYS A 36 -2.34 -0.40 -15.91
N GLU A 37 -1.33 -1.16 -16.31
CA GLU A 37 -0.83 -2.37 -15.68
C GLU A 37 0.10 -2.07 -14.50
N HIS A 38 0.62 -0.85 -14.36
CA HIS A 38 1.49 -0.49 -13.23
C HIS A 38 0.67 -0.33 -11.96
N LEU A 39 0.95 -1.19 -10.98
CA LEU A 39 0.41 -1.09 -9.62
C LEU A 39 1.47 -0.50 -8.70
N GLY A 40 1.10 0.56 -7.97
CA GLY A 40 1.94 1.09 -6.90
C GLY A 40 1.30 0.88 -5.55
N VAL A 41 2.14 0.73 -4.55
CA VAL A 41 1.73 0.49 -3.17
C VAL A 41 2.40 1.49 -2.24
N ILE A 42 1.66 1.95 -1.25
CA ILE A 42 2.16 2.76 -0.14
C ILE A 42 2.27 1.83 1.06
N ILE A 43 3.45 1.73 1.67
CA ILE A 43 3.69 0.88 2.85
C ILE A 43 3.81 1.79 4.08
N ASN A 44 2.95 1.55 5.06
CA ASN A 44 2.97 2.25 6.34
C ASN A 44 3.54 1.34 7.43
N THR A 45 4.38 1.89 8.31
CA THR A 45 5.13 1.13 9.32
C THR A 45 5.10 1.77 10.70
N ASP A 46 4.17 2.67 10.97
CA ASP A 46 4.15 3.44 12.21
C ASP A 46 3.72 2.59 13.40
N GLY A 47 4.43 2.76 14.52
CA GLY A 47 4.13 2.09 15.78
C GLY A 47 3.05 2.82 16.59
N VAL A 48 2.21 2.04 17.27
CA VAL A 48 1.22 2.52 18.23
C VAL A 48 1.48 1.92 19.62
N PRO A 49 1.50 2.71 20.70
CA PRO A 49 1.56 2.18 22.05
C PRO A 49 0.27 1.43 22.39
N LEU A 50 0.37 0.19 22.87
CA LEU A 50 -0.81 -0.62 23.20
C LEU A 50 -1.44 -0.24 24.55
N PHE A 51 -0.60 0.13 25.53
CA PHE A 51 -1.07 0.49 26.87
C PHE A 51 -0.39 1.78 27.34
N LYS A 52 -1.15 2.63 28.04
CA LYS A 52 -0.66 3.94 28.52
C LYS A 52 0.50 3.85 29.53
N SER A 53 0.62 2.73 30.24
CA SER A 53 1.59 2.53 31.32
C SER A 53 2.61 1.41 31.07
N SER A 54 2.52 0.70 29.94
CA SER A 54 3.47 -0.37 29.60
C SER A 54 4.41 0.07 28.48
N ARG A 55 5.61 -0.52 28.42
CA ARG A 55 6.54 -0.32 27.30
C ARG A 55 6.14 -1.07 26.02
N THR A 56 5.01 -1.78 26.01
CA THR A 56 4.60 -2.60 24.87
C THR A 56 4.04 -1.74 23.73
N THR A 57 4.61 -1.93 22.55
CA THR A 57 4.25 -1.25 21.31
C THR A 57 3.84 -2.27 20.24
N LEU A 58 2.85 -1.90 19.43
CA LEU A 58 2.43 -2.63 18.24
C LEU A 58 2.92 -1.87 17.01
N TRP A 59 3.60 -2.55 16.11
CA TRP A 59 4.11 -2.01 14.85
C TRP A 59 3.44 -2.76 13.71
N PRO A 60 2.25 -2.34 13.26
CA PRO A 60 1.64 -2.89 12.06
C PRO A 60 2.43 -2.47 10.83
N VAL A 61 2.54 -3.37 9.87
CA VAL A 61 2.95 -3.05 8.50
C VAL A 61 1.78 -3.38 7.60
N TYR A 62 1.26 -2.36 6.93
CA TYR A 62 0.15 -2.49 6.01
C TYR A 62 0.44 -1.72 4.73
N LEU A 63 -0.19 -2.17 3.64
CA LEU A 63 -0.10 -1.54 2.35
C LEU A 63 -1.45 -0.98 1.90
N GLU A 64 -1.37 0.05 1.07
CA GLU A 64 -2.51 0.65 0.40
C GLU A 64 -2.19 0.79 -1.09
N ILE A 65 -3.20 0.62 -1.94
CA ILE A 65 -3.02 0.70 -3.39
C ILE A 65 -2.95 2.18 -3.80
N GLY A 66 -1.78 2.61 -4.26
CA GLY A 66 -1.51 3.99 -4.68
C GLY A 66 -2.39 4.44 -5.85
N ASN A 67 -2.77 3.50 -6.73
CA ASN A 67 -3.65 3.76 -7.88
C ASN A 67 -5.08 4.16 -7.47
N TYR A 68 -5.50 3.84 -6.24
CA TYR A 68 -6.80 4.28 -5.75
C TYR A 68 -6.79 5.76 -5.41
N PRO A 69 -7.90 6.48 -5.66
CA PRO A 69 -7.98 7.87 -5.25
C PRO A 69 -8.02 8.00 -3.72
N PRO A 70 -7.53 9.13 -3.15
CA PRO A 70 -7.44 9.30 -1.69
C PRO A 70 -8.73 8.98 -0.92
N THR A 71 -9.90 9.27 -1.49
CA THR A 71 -11.23 9.04 -0.88
C THR A 71 -11.58 7.56 -0.68
N VAL A 72 -10.92 6.66 -1.41
CA VAL A 72 -11.11 5.20 -1.26
C VAL A 72 -9.83 4.50 -0.82
N ARG A 73 -8.64 5.04 -1.14
CA ARG A 73 -7.33 4.48 -0.81
C ARG A 73 -7.18 4.19 0.69
N PHE A 74 -7.47 5.19 1.53
CA PHE A 74 -7.27 5.14 2.98
C PHE A 74 -8.46 4.51 3.74
N ARG A 75 -9.41 3.89 3.03
CA ARG A 75 -10.49 3.15 3.68
C ARG A 75 -9.92 1.89 4.31
N LYS A 76 -10.38 1.55 5.52
CA LYS A 76 -9.87 0.40 6.27
C LYS A 76 -10.05 -0.91 5.51
N GLU A 77 -11.10 -1.02 4.71
CA GLU A 77 -11.41 -2.20 3.91
C GLU A 77 -10.43 -2.39 2.73
N ASN A 78 -9.72 -1.33 2.33
CA ASN A 78 -8.74 -1.34 1.25
C ASN A 78 -7.28 -1.42 1.74
N ALA A 79 -7.08 -1.41 3.06
CA ALA A 79 -5.75 -1.60 3.67
C ALA A 79 -5.44 -3.10 3.78
N VAL A 80 -4.29 -3.51 3.26
CA VAL A 80 -3.84 -4.91 3.31
C VAL A 80 -2.75 -5.04 4.37
N ILE A 81 -3.05 -5.79 5.43
CA ILE A 81 -2.08 -6.04 6.51
C ILE A 81 -1.04 -7.06 6.01
N CYS A 82 0.22 -6.64 5.99
CA CYS A 82 1.35 -7.44 5.53
C CYS A 82 2.10 -8.12 6.69
N GLY A 83 1.97 -7.57 7.89
CA GLY A 83 2.56 -8.12 9.09
C GLY A 83 2.37 -7.19 10.28
N PHE A 84 2.76 -7.64 11.46
CA PHE A 84 2.83 -6.80 12.64
C PHE A 84 3.88 -7.33 13.60
N TRP A 85 4.40 -6.44 14.44
CA TRP A 85 5.32 -6.77 15.52
C TRP A 85 4.79 -6.24 16.84
N ILE A 86 4.80 -7.07 17.88
CA ILE A 86 4.44 -6.65 19.24
C ILE A 86 5.68 -6.85 20.12
N GLY A 87 6.14 -5.80 20.77
CA GLY A 87 7.32 -5.87 21.63
C GLY A 87 7.52 -4.62 22.46
N GLN A 88 8.53 -4.66 23.33
CA GLN A 88 8.88 -3.52 24.19
C GLN A 88 9.59 -2.38 23.43
N SER A 89 9.96 -2.62 22.18
CA SER A 89 10.70 -1.68 21.34
C SER A 89 10.33 -1.84 19.88
N LYS A 90 10.74 -0.84 19.08
CA LYS A 90 10.66 -0.87 17.62
C LYS A 90 11.36 -2.13 17.08
N PRO A 91 10.74 -2.87 16.14
CA PRO A 91 11.40 -4.00 15.50
C PRO A 91 12.62 -3.53 14.71
N ASP A 92 13.53 -4.47 14.42
CA ASP A 92 14.45 -4.26 13.32
C ASP A 92 13.65 -4.20 12.01
N MET A 93 13.46 -2.97 11.52
CA MET A 93 12.68 -2.68 10.32
C MET A 93 13.29 -3.35 9.09
N GLN A 94 14.59 -3.60 9.06
CA GLN A 94 15.21 -4.29 7.93
C GLN A 94 14.74 -5.74 7.88
N VAL A 95 14.68 -6.42 9.03
CA VAL A 95 14.21 -7.81 9.12
C VAL A 95 12.73 -7.92 8.74
N LEU A 96 11.91 -7.01 9.28
CA LEU A 96 10.47 -7.01 9.03
C LEU A 96 10.15 -6.68 7.56
N LEU A 97 10.74 -5.60 7.03
CA LEU A 97 10.46 -5.15 5.66
C LEU A 97 11.10 -6.05 4.61
N LYS A 98 12.28 -6.65 4.86
CA LYS A 98 12.92 -7.55 3.89
C LYS A 98 12.02 -8.72 3.50
N ARG A 99 11.26 -9.28 4.45
CA ARG A 99 10.31 -10.37 4.17
C ARG A 99 9.14 -9.89 3.32
N ILE A 100 8.59 -8.72 3.65
CA ILE A 100 7.45 -8.13 2.95
C ILE A 100 7.85 -7.72 1.53
N LEU A 101 8.99 -7.04 1.37
CA LEU A 101 9.52 -6.65 0.06
C LEU A 101 9.84 -7.86 -0.80
N LYS A 102 10.38 -8.95 -0.23
CA LYS A 102 10.57 -10.19 -0.97
C LYS A 102 9.25 -10.80 -1.45
N ALA A 103 8.19 -10.71 -0.65
CA ALA A 103 6.87 -11.20 -1.07
C ALA A 103 6.28 -10.34 -2.19
N ILE A 104 6.47 -9.02 -2.14
CA ILE A 104 6.06 -8.09 -3.20
C ILE A 104 6.86 -8.34 -4.48
N ASP A 105 8.16 -8.55 -4.38
CA ASP A 105 9.05 -8.85 -5.52
C ASP A 105 8.67 -10.19 -6.18
N ASN A 106 8.43 -11.21 -5.36
CA ASN A 106 7.91 -12.49 -5.86
C ASN A 106 6.56 -12.33 -6.57
N LEU A 107 5.64 -11.51 -6.02
CA LEU A 107 4.35 -11.23 -6.65
C LEU A 107 4.52 -10.49 -7.99
N ASN A 108 5.48 -9.57 -8.06
CA ASN A 108 5.80 -8.81 -9.27
C ASN A 108 6.41 -9.68 -10.37
N ILE A 109 7.22 -10.68 -10.00
CA ILE A 109 7.90 -11.56 -10.98
C ILE A 109 7.03 -12.75 -11.38
N LEU A 110 6.35 -13.36 -10.40
CA LEU A 110 5.63 -14.63 -10.60
C LEU A 110 4.13 -14.44 -10.83
N GLY A 111 3.59 -13.29 -10.47
CA GLY A 111 2.15 -13.06 -10.40
C GLY A 111 1.47 -13.89 -9.32
N PHE A 112 0.16 -14.10 -9.46
CA PHE A 112 -0.62 -14.95 -8.58
C PHE A 112 -1.73 -15.69 -9.33
N SER A 113 -2.13 -16.84 -8.79
CA SER A 113 -3.27 -17.62 -9.30
C SER A 113 -4.26 -17.86 -8.17
N PHE A 114 -5.54 -17.70 -8.46
CA PHE A 114 -6.60 -18.08 -7.52
C PHE A 114 -7.65 -18.95 -8.22
N ASP A 115 -8.16 -19.91 -7.47
CA ASP A 115 -9.27 -20.75 -7.89
C ASP A 115 -10.56 -20.08 -7.42
N SER A 116 -11.41 -19.67 -8.37
CA SER A 116 -12.76 -19.21 -8.05
C SER A 116 -13.62 -20.41 -7.71
N PRO A 117 -14.43 -20.39 -6.62
CA PRO A 117 -15.33 -21.49 -6.28
C PRO A 117 -16.26 -21.89 -7.44
N ASP A 118 -16.65 -20.91 -8.27
CA ASP A 118 -17.67 -21.05 -9.31
C ASP A 118 -17.15 -20.74 -10.73
N GLY A 119 -15.84 -20.65 -10.94
CA GLY A 119 -15.27 -20.14 -12.20
C GLY A 119 -13.94 -20.74 -12.63
N PRO A 120 -13.50 -20.45 -13.87
CA PRO A 120 -12.23 -20.94 -14.39
C PRO A 120 -11.06 -20.41 -13.55
N LYS A 121 -9.98 -21.20 -13.48
CA LYS A 121 -8.73 -20.79 -12.81
C LYS A 121 -8.19 -19.51 -13.45
N LEU A 122 -8.12 -18.43 -12.67
CA LEU A 122 -7.57 -17.17 -13.14
C LEU A 122 -6.13 -17.07 -12.67
N LYS A 123 -5.21 -16.97 -13.63
CA LYS A 123 -3.78 -16.78 -13.39
C LYS A 123 -3.40 -15.42 -13.96
N LEU A 124 -3.06 -14.51 -13.06
CA LEU A 124 -2.65 -13.16 -13.40
C LEU A 124 -1.12 -13.09 -13.33
N TYR A 125 -0.49 -12.84 -14.47
CA TYR A 125 0.92 -12.51 -14.53
C TYR A 125 1.05 -10.99 -14.49
N VAL A 126 1.99 -10.50 -13.69
CA VAL A 126 2.33 -9.07 -13.58
C VAL A 126 3.44 -8.76 -14.57
#